data_AF-A0A838YPR5-F1
#
_entry.id   AF-A0A838YPR5-F1
#
_cell.length_a   1.000
_cell.length_b   1.000
_cell.length_c   1.000
_cell.angle_alpha   90.00
_cell.angle_beta   90.00
_cell.angle_gamma   90.00
#
_symmetry.space_group_name_H-M   'P 1'
#
loop_
_entity.id
_entity.type
_entity.pdbx_description
1 polymer ?
#
loop_
_entity_poly.entity_id
_entity_poly.type
_entity_poly.pdbx_seq_one_letter_code
_entity_poly.pdbx_strand_id
1 'polypeptide(L)'
;MTLKNVKPSLNKIVKSLESIQETREFLLKNTREVIILCSRSIIAVHKGDLKTGKNNLKQADKLLKKYKKKATGGLRRYLITPEQEFVEAACLIAIVEKKEIPSDKKLAVMPESYVLGLLDCVGELKRMVFDKIRIGKIDEATRIFEVMENLYLHLYTFSLYDKVVKEARRKIDVNRILVDDVRSAITEEKRRTELIKTLQKLEK
;
A
#
# COMPACT_ATOMS: atom_id res chain seq x y z
N MET A 1 55.03 11.60 -17.24
CA MET A 1 54.22 11.20 -16.07
C MET A 1 52.82 10.80 -16.50
N THR A 2 52.60 9.51 -16.80
CA THR A 2 51.36 9.00 -17.42
C THR A 2 50.12 9.08 -16.51
N LEU A 3 50.30 9.25 -15.19
CA LEU A 3 49.22 9.19 -14.18
C LEU A 3 48.91 10.53 -13.48
N LYS A 4 49.48 11.65 -13.94
CA LYS A 4 49.35 12.96 -13.27
C LYS A 4 47.88 13.40 -13.10
N ASN A 5 47.03 13.07 -14.06
CA ASN A 5 45.60 13.42 -14.06
C ASN A 5 44.70 12.33 -13.42
N VAL A 6 45.23 11.12 -13.22
CA VAL A 6 44.47 9.99 -12.69
C VAL A 6 44.26 10.14 -11.18
N LYS A 7 45.31 10.47 -10.41
CA LYS A 7 45.21 10.60 -8.95
C LYS A 7 44.16 11.63 -8.49
N PRO A 8 44.10 12.86 -9.02
CA PRO A 8 43.06 13.83 -8.65
C PRO A 8 41.65 13.36 -9.03
N SER A 9 41.52 12.71 -10.19
CA SER A 9 40.24 12.17 -10.66
C SER A 9 39.73 11.06 -9.75
N LEU A 10 40.59 10.12 -9.35
CA LEU A 10 40.25 9.05 -8.41
C LEU A 10 39.85 9.62 -7.04
N ASN A 11 40.57 10.61 -6.51
CA ASN A 11 40.21 11.25 -5.23
C ASN A 11 38.83 11.93 -5.29
N LYS A 12 38.48 12.56 -6.41
CA LYS A 12 37.14 13.15 -6.60
C LYS A 12 36.06 12.07 -6.65
N ILE A 13 36.33 10.96 -7.34
CA ILE A 13 35.43 9.81 -7.42
C ILE A 13 35.21 9.19 -6.04
N VAL A 14 36.28 8.95 -5.28
CA VAL A 14 36.21 8.39 -3.91
C VAL A 14 35.28 9.21 -3.03
N LYS A 15 35.46 10.54 -2.95
CA LYS A 15 34.58 11.43 -2.18
C LYS A 15 33.12 11.34 -2.60
N SER A 16 32.86 11.22 -3.91
CA SER A 16 31.50 11.05 -4.41
C SER A 16 30.90 9.70 -4.02
N LEU A 17 31.69 8.62 -4.08
CA LEU A 17 31.24 7.27 -3.72
C LEU A 17 30.99 7.14 -2.22
N GLU A 18 31.84 7.74 -1.37
CA GLU A 18 31.65 7.81 0.08
C GLU A 18 30.31 8.47 0.43
N SER A 19 30.02 9.64 -0.16
CA SER A 19 28.74 10.34 0.07
C SER A 19 27.51 9.52 -0.39
N ILE A 20 27.62 8.79 -1.51
CA ILE A 20 26.57 7.88 -1.98
C ILE A 20 26.37 6.72 -0.99
N GLN A 21 27.47 6.13 -0.52
CA GLN A 21 27.44 5.02 0.44
C GLN A 21 26.80 5.44 1.76
N GLU A 22 27.22 6.58 2.32
CA GLU A 22 26.65 7.14 3.56
C GLU A 22 25.14 7.40 3.41
N THR A 23 24.72 7.98 2.28
CA THR A 23 23.31 8.25 2.01
C THR A 23 22.51 6.96 1.87
N ARG A 24 23.07 5.94 1.20
CA ARG A 24 22.45 4.62 1.06
C ARG A 24 22.24 3.96 2.42
N GLU A 25 23.27 3.93 3.27
CA GLU A 25 23.19 3.34 4.61
C GLU A 25 22.19 4.10 5.50
N PHE A 26 22.20 5.43 5.42
CA PHE A 26 21.20 6.26 6.07
C PHE A 26 19.78 5.87 5.64
N LEU A 27 19.51 5.77 4.34
CA LEU A 27 18.17 5.43 3.85
C LEU A 27 17.76 4.03 4.32
N LEU A 28 18.60 3.01 4.14
CA LEU A 28 18.30 1.63 4.54
C LEU A 28 17.98 1.50 6.03
N LYS A 29 18.74 2.20 6.89
CA LYS A 29 18.51 2.16 8.34
C LYS A 29 17.22 2.86 8.75
N ASN A 30 16.95 4.03 8.18
CA ASN A 30 15.92 4.93 8.69
C ASN A 30 14.55 4.70 8.03
N THR A 31 14.49 4.15 6.81
CA THR A 31 13.20 3.88 6.16
C THR A 31 12.41 2.73 6.80
N ARG A 32 13.08 1.84 7.54
CA ARG A 32 12.41 0.78 8.31
C ARG A 32 11.39 1.32 9.31
N GLU A 33 11.64 2.49 9.88
CA GLU A 33 10.70 3.15 10.81
C GLU A 33 9.39 3.53 10.12
N VAL A 34 9.45 3.98 8.86
CA VAL A 34 8.26 4.28 8.04
C VAL A 34 7.41 3.03 7.88
N ILE A 35 8.02 1.91 7.52
CA ILE A 35 7.33 0.62 7.34
C ILE A 35 6.64 0.20 8.64
N ILE A 36 7.33 0.32 9.79
CA ILE A 36 6.75 0.00 11.10
C ILE A 36 5.55 0.90 11.42
N LEU A 37 5.64 2.20 11.15
CA LEU A 37 4.53 3.13 11.36
C LEU A 37 3.34 2.82 10.45
N CYS A 38 3.57 2.47 9.17
CA CYS A 38 2.52 2.07 8.24
C CYS A 38 1.83 0.77 8.70
N SER A 39 2.60 -0.24 9.08
CA SER A 39 2.06 -1.49 9.64
C SER A 39 1.23 -1.24 10.91
N ARG A 40 1.72 -0.41 11.84
CA ARG A 40 0.96 0.00 13.03
C ARG A 40 -0.30 0.78 12.67
N SER A 41 -0.26 1.57 11.60
CA SER A 41 -1.43 2.28 11.09
C SER A 41 -2.50 1.29 10.61
N ILE A 42 -2.14 0.36 9.74
CA ILE A 42 -3.03 -0.68 9.20
C ILE A 42 -3.66 -1.51 10.33
N ILE A 43 -2.84 -1.98 11.29
CA ILE A 43 -3.32 -2.74 12.45
C ILE A 43 -4.34 -1.92 13.28
N ALA A 44 -4.06 -0.64 13.54
CA ALA A 44 -4.96 0.21 14.30
C ALA A 44 -6.30 0.43 13.57
N VAL A 45 -6.26 0.61 12.24
CA VAL A 45 -7.45 0.76 11.39
C VAL A 45 -8.34 -0.48 11.45
N HIS A 46 -7.77 -1.69 11.33
CA HIS A 46 -8.54 -2.94 11.47
C HIS A 46 -9.15 -3.12 12.86
N LYS A 47 -8.48 -2.62 13.91
CA LYS A 47 -9.02 -2.61 15.28
C LYS A 47 -10.08 -1.52 15.51
N GLY A 48 -10.39 -0.70 14.50
CA GLY A 48 -11.32 0.43 14.62
C GLY A 48 -10.73 1.69 15.26
N ASP A 49 -9.44 1.70 15.59
CA ASP A 49 -8.74 2.87 16.13
C ASP A 49 -8.17 3.76 15.01
N LEU A 50 -9.08 4.48 14.35
CA LEU A 50 -8.72 5.42 13.29
C LEU A 50 -7.84 6.58 13.77
N LYS A 51 -7.95 6.96 15.05
CA LYS A 51 -7.16 8.07 15.61
C LYS A 51 -5.69 7.69 15.66
N THR A 52 -5.38 6.52 16.21
CA THR A 52 -4.01 6.00 16.24
C THR A 52 -3.49 5.70 14.83
N GLY A 53 -4.34 5.12 13.97
CA GLY A 53 -3.99 4.87 12.56
C GLY A 53 -3.51 6.14 11.86
N LYS A 54 -4.32 7.20 11.87
CA LYS A 54 -3.97 8.50 11.27
C LYS A 54 -2.74 9.15 11.89
N ASN A 55 -2.56 9.03 13.21
CA ASN A 55 -1.38 9.59 13.87
C ASN A 55 -0.10 8.89 13.40
N ASN A 56 -0.12 7.55 13.30
CA ASN A 56 1.00 6.77 12.77
C ASN A 56 1.27 7.13 11.31
N LEU A 57 0.24 7.22 10.46
CA LEU A 57 0.39 7.63 9.06
C LEU A 57 0.99 9.04 8.93
N LYS A 58 0.57 9.99 9.78
CA LYS A 58 1.12 11.35 9.80
C LYS A 58 2.59 11.39 10.19
N GLN A 59 3.02 10.50 11.10
CA GLN A 59 4.44 10.37 11.46
C GLN A 59 5.24 9.75 10.31
N ALA A 60 4.70 8.72 9.65
CA ALA A 60 5.28 8.10 8.47
C ALA A 60 5.49 9.13 7.35
N ASP A 61 4.48 9.95 7.05
CA ASP A 61 4.56 11.03 6.04
C ASP A 61 5.70 12.02 6.34
N LYS A 62 5.84 12.45 7.60
CA LYS A 62 6.92 13.36 8.01
C LYS A 62 8.30 12.76 7.77
N LEU A 63 8.50 11.49 8.14
CA LEU A 63 9.76 10.79 7.94
C LEU A 63 10.03 10.58 6.45
N LEU A 64 9.03 10.17 5.69
CA LEU A 64 9.13 9.94 4.25
C LEU A 64 9.55 11.21 3.52
N LYS A 65 8.94 12.36 3.83
CA LYS A 65 9.33 13.68 3.30
C LYS A 65 10.76 14.05 3.64
N LYS A 66 11.23 13.74 4.85
CA LYS A 66 12.62 13.95 5.27
C LYS A 66 13.59 13.09 4.46
N TYR A 67 13.25 11.82 4.23
CA TYR A 67 14.12 10.88 3.51
C TYR A 67 14.13 11.13 2.01
N LYS A 68 13.00 11.54 1.43
CA LYS A 68 12.90 11.96 0.03
C LYS A 68 13.87 13.08 -0.35
N LYS A 69 14.09 14.04 0.54
CA LYS A 69 15.07 15.13 0.33
C LYS A 69 16.52 14.62 0.19
N LYS A 70 16.84 13.47 0.78
CA LYS A 70 18.17 12.85 0.72
C LYS A 70 18.30 11.82 -0.41
N ALA A 71 17.20 11.26 -0.87
CA ALA A 71 17.20 10.25 -1.94
C ALA A 71 17.21 10.92 -3.33
N THR A 72 18.41 11.17 -3.86
CA THR A 72 18.62 11.73 -5.21
C THR A 72 19.06 10.67 -6.21
N GLY A 73 18.72 10.86 -7.49
CA GLY A 73 19.09 9.95 -8.57
C GLY A 73 18.72 8.49 -8.28
N GLY A 74 19.67 7.58 -8.48
CA GLY A 74 19.47 6.14 -8.29
C GLY A 74 19.18 5.71 -6.84
N LEU A 75 19.35 6.58 -5.84
CA LEU A 75 19.04 6.27 -4.44
C LEU A 75 17.53 6.32 -4.13
N ARG A 76 16.71 6.90 -5.02
CA ARG A 76 15.25 6.90 -4.87
C ARG A 76 14.64 5.51 -4.77
N ARG A 77 15.27 4.50 -5.38
CA ARG A 77 14.83 3.10 -5.30
C ARG A 77 14.70 2.58 -3.87
N TYR A 78 15.47 3.12 -2.92
CA TYR A 78 15.40 2.73 -1.50
C TYR A 78 14.14 3.26 -0.79
N LEU A 79 13.37 4.12 -1.46
CA LEU A 79 12.07 4.60 -0.99
C LEU A 79 10.89 3.81 -1.56
N ILE A 80 11.09 2.89 -2.52
CA ILE A 80 9.99 2.20 -3.19
C ILE A 80 9.10 1.46 -2.18
N THR A 81 9.69 0.57 -1.38
CA THR A 81 8.96 -0.22 -0.37
C THR A 81 8.34 0.65 0.74
N PRO A 82 9.06 1.61 1.37
CA PRO A 82 8.43 2.52 2.33
C PRO A 82 7.27 3.34 1.77
N GLU A 83 7.37 3.80 0.52
CA GLU A 83 6.29 4.53 -0.15
C GLU A 83 5.11 3.63 -0.47
N GLN A 84 5.35 2.38 -0.88
CA GLN A 84 4.32 1.37 -1.12
C GLN A 84 3.49 1.10 0.15
N GLU A 85 4.16 0.84 1.28
CA GLU A 85 3.51 0.64 2.59
C GLU A 85 2.73 1.89 3.05
N PHE A 86 3.27 3.07 2.76
CA PHE A 86 2.60 4.35 3.06
C PHE A 86 1.33 4.54 2.22
N VAL A 87 1.38 4.21 0.93
CA VAL A 87 0.22 4.24 0.03
C VAL A 87 -0.85 3.29 0.53
N GLU A 88 -0.50 2.03 0.81
CA GLU A 88 -1.44 1.03 1.33
C GLU A 88 -2.18 1.54 2.58
N ALA A 89 -1.42 2.02 3.58
CA ALA A 89 -1.99 2.54 4.82
C ALA A 89 -2.89 3.77 4.59
N ALA A 90 -2.49 4.68 3.69
CA ALA A 90 -3.26 5.88 3.37
C ALA A 90 -4.57 5.55 2.64
N CYS A 91 -4.52 4.64 1.66
CA CYS A 91 -5.67 4.18 0.89
C CYS A 91 -6.66 3.45 1.80
N LEU A 92 -6.18 2.55 2.68
CA LEU A 92 -7.03 1.84 3.63
C LEU A 92 -7.78 2.82 4.56
N ILE A 93 -7.10 3.83 5.11
CA ILE A 93 -7.74 4.87 5.92
C ILE A 93 -8.82 5.61 5.13
N ALA A 94 -8.53 6.01 3.88
CA ALA A 94 -9.49 6.73 3.05
C ALA A 94 -10.77 5.90 2.80
N ILE A 95 -10.61 4.60 2.51
CA ILE A 95 -11.73 3.69 2.23
C ILE A 95 -12.59 3.47 3.47
N VAL A 96 -11.98 3.35 4.66
CA VAL A 96 -12.72 3.25 5.93
C VAL A 96 -13.47 4.53 6.26
N GLU A 97 -12.87 5.68 5.97
CA GLU A 97 -13.50 6.99 6.13
C GLU A 97 -14.54 7.33 5.05
N LYS A 98 -14.76 6.42 4.08
CA LYS A 98 -15.65 6.66 2.93
C LYS A 98 -15.26 7.90 2.14
N LYS A 99 -13.95 8.13 2.01
CA LYS A 99 -13.34 9.20 1.21
C LYS A 99 -12.73 8.62 -0.05
N GLU A 100 -12.50 9.50 -1.03
CA GLU A 100 -11.73 9.15 -2.22
C GLU A 100 -10.31 8.72 -1.87
N ILE A 101 -9.83 7.72 -2.60
CA ILE A 101 -8.44 7.26 -2.53
C ILE A 101 -7.53 8.41 -3.00
N PRO A 102 -6.53 8.82 -2.20
CA PRO A 102 -5.65 9.93 -2.55
C PRO A 102 -4.76 9.58 -3.74
N SER A 103 -4.57 10.51 -4.68
CA SER A 103 -3.66 10.32 -5.82
C SER A 103 -2.19 10.27 -5.42
N ASP A 104 -1.35 9.72 -6.28
CA ASP A 104 0.12 9.70 -6.18
C ASP A 104 0.70 11.10 -5.93
N LYS A 105 0.16 12.12 -6.60
CA LYS A 105 0.55 13.53 -6.43
C LYS A 105 0.20 14.06 -5.04
N LYS A 106 -0.98 13.72 -4.52
CA LYS A 106 -1.44 14.13 -3.19
C LYS A 106 -0.62 13.46 -2.09
N LEU A 107 -0.27 12.19 -2.28
CA LEU A 107 0.63 11.46 -1.39
C LEU A 107 2.11 11.83 -1.59
N ALA A 108 2.43 12.53 -2.68
CA ALA A 108 3.78 12.87 -3.10
C ALA A 108 4.71 11.64 -3.12
N VAL A 109 4.29 10.54 -3.74
CA VAL A 109 5.03 9.27 -3.89
C VAL A 109 5.42 9.00 -5.35
N MET A 110 6.29 8.04 -5.60
CA MET A 110 6.63 7.57 -6.94
C MET A 110 5.47 6.79 -7.57
N PRO A 111 5.27 6.86 -8.90
CA PRO A 111 4.21 6.11 -9.58
C PRO A 111 4.29 4.59 -9.34
N GLU A 112 5.50 4.03 -9.37
CA GLU A 112 5.73 2.60 -9.09
C GLU A 112 5.24 2.22 -7.69
N SER A 113 5.63 2.99 -6.67
CA SER A 113 5.20 2.80 -5.28
C SER A 113 3.69 2.94 -5.11
N TYR A 114 3.07 3.86 -5.83
CA TYR A 114 1.62 4.05 -5.80
C TYR A 114 0.88 2.81 -6.32
N VAL A 115 1.28 2.30 -7.48
CA VAL A 115 0.69 1.08 -8.06
C VAL A 115 0.88 -0.11 -7.11
N LEU A 116 2.09 -0.32 -6.60
CA LEU A 116 2.37 -1.43 -5.69
C LEU A 116 1.58 -1.33 -4.38
N GLY A 117 1.44 -0.13 -3.81
CA GLY A 117 0.68 0.06 -2.57
C GLY A 117 -0.82 -0.12 -2.76
N LEU A 118 -1.37 0.25 -3.92
CA LEU A 118 -2.75 -0.06 -4.28
C LEU A 118 -2.97 -1.57 -4.45
N LEU A 119 -2.00 -2.27 -5.05
CA LEU A 119 -2.06 -3.73 -5.18
C LEU A 119 -2.08 -4.41 -3.81
N ASP A 120 -1.28 -3.96 -2.85
CA ASP A 120 -1.29 -4.53 -1.49
C ASP A 120 -2.55 -4.15 -0.71
N CYS A 121 -3.08 -2.94 -0.92
CA CYS A 121 -4.34 -2.51 -0.32
C CYS A 121 -5.49 -3.47 -0.64
N VAL A 122 -5.54 -4.12 -1.81
CA VAL A 122 -6.55 -5.12 -2.16
C VAL A 122 -6.57 -6.27 -1.13
N GLY A 123 -5.40 -6.71 -0.65
CA GLY A 123 -5.30 -7.72 0.40
C GLY A 123 -5.90 -7.28 1.73
N GLU A 124 -5.66 -6.03 2.13
CA GLU A 124 -6.24 -5.47 3.35
C GLU A 124 -7.76 -5.23 3.22
N LEU A 125 -8.27 -4.96 2.01
CA LEU A 125 -9.71 -4.89 1.76
C LEU A 125 -10.38 -6.26 1.94
N LYS A 126 -9.78 -7.35 1.44
CA LYS A 126 -10.27 -8.71 1.70
C LYS A 126 -10.42 -8.94 3.20
N ARG A 127 -9.36 -8.68 3.98
CA ARG A 127 -9.39 -8.82 5.44
C ARG A 127 -10.54 -8.04 6.06
N MET A 128 -10.72 -6.79 5.66
CA MET A 128 -11.77 -5.94 6.18
C MET A 128 -13.17 -6.44 5.82
N VAL A 129 -13.38 -6.95 4.59
CA VAL A 129 -14.65 -7.57 4.18
C VAL A 129 -15.00 -8.74 5.10
N PHE A 130 -14.06 -9.68 5.30
CA PHE A 130 -14.28 -10.82 6.18
C PHE A 130 -14.54 -10.40 7.65
N ASP A 131 -13.83 -9.38 8.14
CA ASP A 131 -14.07 -8.83 9.48
C ASP A 131 -15.48 -8.24 9.62
N LYS A 132 -16.03 -7.61 8.57
CA LYS A 132 -17.42 -7.10 8.55
C LYS A 132 -18.45 -8.21 8.44
N ILE A 133 -18.22 -9.21 7.58
CA ILE A 133 -19.07 -10.40 7.47
C ILE A 133 -19.20 -11.08 8.84
N ARG A 134 -18.07 -11.29 9.54
CA ARG A 134 -18.04 -11.96 10.86
C ARG A 134 -18.95 -11.30 11.90
N ILE A 135 -19.14 -9.99 11.83
CA ILE A 135 -19.98 -9.23 12.77
C ILE A 135 -21.35 -8.86 12.18
N GLY A 136 -21.78 -9.53 11.10
CA GLY A 136 -23.09 -9.35 10.47
C GLY A 136 -23.27 -8.01 9.74
N LYS A 137 -22.20 -7.25 9.50
CA LYS A 137 -22.26 -5.95 8.79
C LYS A 137 -22.14 -6.14 7.27
N ILE A 138 -23.11 -6.85 6.69
CA ILE A 138 -23.09 -7.24 5.27
C ILE A 138 -23.07 -6.04 4.33
N ASP A 139 -23.88 -5.00 4.56
CA ASP A 139 -23.92 -3.83 3.67
C ASP A 139 -22.55 -3.11 3.59
N GLU A 140 -21.86 -3.00 4.73
CA GLU A 140 -20.52 -2.41 4.77
C GLU A 140 -19.49 -3.33 4.11
N ALA A 141 -19.63 -4.65 4.27
CA ALA A 141 -18.80 -5.65 3.59
C ALA A 141 -18.95 -5.56 2.07
N THR A 142 -20.19 -5.45 1.56
CA THR A 142 -20.48 -5.28 0.13
C THR A 142 -19.88 -3.98 -0.42
N ARG A 143 -20.03 -2.85 0.28
CA ARG A 143 -19.43 -1.57 -0.12
C ARG A 143 -17.91 -1.68 -0.26
N ILE A 144 -17.24 -2.34 0.69
CA ILE A 144 -15.79 -2.52 0.66
C ILE A 144 -15.40 -3.45 -0.50
N PHE A 145 -16.16 -4.51 -0.74
CA PHE A 145 -15.94 -5.41 -1.86
C PHE A 145 -16.08 -4.70 -3.22
N GLU A 146 -17.07 -3.83 -3.40
CA GLU A 146 -17.22 -3.02 -4.61
C GLU A 146 -15.98 -2.16 -4.87
N VAL A 147 -15.42 -1.53 -3.84
CA VAL A 147 -14.16 -0.77 -3.96
C VAL A 147 -13.01 -1.69 -4.34
N MET A 148 -12.90 -2.86 -3.71
CA MET A 148 -11.87 -3.87 -3.97
C MET A 148 -11.90 -4.37 -5.41
N GLU A 149 -13.08 -4.73 -5.92
CA GLU A 149 -13.29 -5.23 -7.28
C GLU A 149 -12.97 -4.15 -8.32
N ASN A 150 -13.51 -2.93 -8.14
CA ASN A 150 -13.20 -1.82 -9.03
C ASN A 150 -11.71 -1.48 -9.04
N LEU A 151 -11.05 -1.48 -7.87
CA LEU A 151 -9.63 -1.22 -7.78
C LEU A 151 -8.81 -2.27 -8.56
N TYR A 152 -9.14 -3.56 -8.39
CA TYR A 152 -8.50 -4.63 -9.15
C TYR A 152 -8.69 -4.47 -10.66
N LEU A 153 -9.88 -4.13 -11.15
CA LEU A 153 -10.15 -3.94 -12.58
C LEU A 153 -9.28 -2.83 -13.20
N HIS A 154 -9.07 -1.73 -12.48
CA HIS A 154 -8.19 -0.66 -12.94
C HIS A 154 -6.71 -1.07 -12.91
N LEU A 155 -6.31 -1.87 -11.92
CA LEU A 155 -4.92 -2.31 -11.74
C LEU A 155 -4.52 -3.48 -12.64
N TYR A 156 -5.48 -4.28 -13.14
CA TYR A 156 -5.20 -5.50 -13.91
C TYR A 156 -4.28 -5.25 -15.13
N THR A 157 -4.47 -4.12 -15.81
CA THR A 157 -3.66 -3.73 -16.99
C THR A 157 -2.19 -3.49 -16.65
N PHE A 158 -1.84 -3.23 -15.39
CA PHE A 158 -0.46 -3.03 -14.95
C PHE A 158 0.38 -4.31 -14.97
N SER A 159 -0.24 -5.48 -15.16
CA SER A 159 0.46 -6.75 -15.37
C SER A 159 1.33 -6.75 -16.64
N LEU A 160 1.06 -5.84 -17.58
CA LEU A 160 1.85 -5.61 -18.78
C LEU A 160 3.17 -4.86 -18.49
N TYR A 161 3.24 -4.16 -17.37
CA TYR A 161 4.38 -3.31 -16.99
C TYR A 161 5.28 -3.97 -15.94
N ASP A 162 5.21 -5.29 -15.72
CA ASP A 162 5.99 -6.00 -14.69
C ASP A 162 7.52 -5.80 -14.80
N LYS A 163 8.03 -5.59 -16.02
CA LYS A 163 9.45 -5.27 -16.25
C LYS A 163 9.86 -3.86 -15.77
N VAL A 164 8.88 -2.98 -15.56
CA VAL A 164 9.06 -1.59 -15.12
C VAL A 164 8.63 -1.42 -13.66
N VAL A 165 7.49 -1.99 -13.28
CA VAL A 165 6.97 -2.07 -11.91
C VAL A 165 7.19 -3.49 -11.44
N LYS A 166 8.33 -3.71 -10.76
CA LYS A 166 8.71 -5.07 -10.37
C LYS A 166 7.64 -5.67 -9.46
N GLU A 167 7.30 -6.94 -9.69
CA GLU A 167 6.31 -7.72 -8.92
C GLU A 167 4.83 -7.39 -9.20
N ALA A 168 4.53 -6.43 -10.09
CA ALA A 168 3.16 -6.07 -10.44
C ALA A 168 2.34 -7.27 -10.92
N ARG A 169 2.87 -8.08 -11.85
CA ARG A 169 2.14 -9.25 -12.38
C ARG A 169 1.80 -10.23 -11.27
N ARG A 170 2.79 -10.60 -10.46
CA ARG A 170 2.59 -11.54 -9.34
C ARG A 170 1.51 -11.05 -8.37
N LYS A 171 1.54 -9.77 -7.98
CA LYS A 171 0.53 -9.20 -7.08
C LYS A 171 -0.85 -9.16 -7.71
N ILE A 172 -0.96 -8.85 -9.01
CA ILE A 172 -2.23 -8.87 -9.74
C ILE A 172 -2.82 -10.29 -9.80
N ASP A 173 -1.99 -11.30 -10.07
CA ASP A 173 -2.44 -12.70 -10.10
C ASP A 173 -2.96 -13.16 -8.73
N VAL A 174 -2.30 -12.74 -7.64
CA VAL A 174 -2.79 -12.95 -6.27
C VAL A 174 -4.12 -12.22 -6.07
N ASN A 175 -4.20 -10.95 -6.44
CA ASN A 175 -5.40 -10.12 -6.26
C ASN A 175 -6.61 -10.69 -6.99
N ARG A 176 -6.44 -11.33 -8.15
CA ARG A 176 -7.51 -12.04 -8.85
C ARG A 176 -8.15 -13.10 -7.93
N ILE A 177 -7.32 -13.95 -7.33
CA ILE A 177 -7.78 -15.00 -6.40
C ILE A 177 -8.47 -14.35 -5.19
N LEU A 178 -7.89 -13.29 -4.63
CA LEU A 178 -8.50 -12.60 -3.48
C LEU A 178 -9.88 -12.02 -3.80
N VAL A 179 -10.06 -11.43 -4.98
CA VAL A 179 -11.35 -10.89 -5.44
C VAL A 179 -12.37 -12.01 -5.63
N ASP A 180 -11.97 -13.13 -6.24
CA ASP A 180 -12.86 -14.28 -6.47
C ASP A 180 -13.32 -14.94 -5.15
N ASP A 181 -12.41 -15.05 -4.18
CA ASP A 181 -12.71 -15.54 -2.83
C ASP A 181 -13.77 -14.65 -2.14
N VAL A 182 -13.57 -13.34 -2.18
CA VAL A 182 -14.48 -12.38 -1.53
C VAL A 182 -15.82 -12.33 -2.25
N ARG A 183 -15.83 -12.41 -3.59
CA ARG A 183 -17.07 -12.47 -4.38
C ARG A 183 -17.92 -13.65 -3.96
N SER A 184 -17.30 -14.82 -3.79
CA SER A 184 -17.97 -16.04 -3.34
C SER A 184 -18.58 -15.86 -1.95
N ALA A 185 -17.78 -15.37 -0.99
CA ALA A 185 -18.24 -15.14 0.38
C ALA A 185 -19.40 -14.13 0.47
N ILE A 186 -19.32 -13.01 -0.25
CA ILE A 186 -20.38 -11.98 -0.28
C ILE A 186 -21.66 -12.53 -0.91
N THR A 187 -21.55 -13.31 -1.99
CA THR A 187 -22.71 -13.89 -2.67
C THR A 187 -23.47 -14.84 -1.75
N GLU A 188 -22.74 -15.71 -1.04
CA GLU A 188 -23.32 -16.65 -0.10
C GLU A 188 -24.01 -15.93 1.08
N GLU A 189 -23.32 -14.99 1.71
CA GLU A 189 -23.85 -14.28 2.88
C GLU A 189 -25.07 -13.40 2.54
N LYS A 190 -25.12 -12.84 1.33
CA LYS A 190 -26.29 -12.10 0.85
C LYS A 190 -27.50 -13.03 0.71
N ARG A 191 -27.34 -14.21 0.06
CA ARG A 191 -28.41 -15.22 -0.07
C ARG A 191 -28.87 -15.74 1.30
N ARG A 192 -27.93 -16.01 2.21
CA ARG A 192 -28.22 -16.42 3.58
C ARG A 192 -29.05 -15.37 4.32
N THR A 193 -28.69 -14.10 4.17
CA THR A 193 -29.44 -12.99 4.78
C THR A 193 -30.86 -12.86 4.22
N GLU A 194 -31.04 -13.01 2.90
CA GLU A 194 -32.37 -13.02 2.26
C GLU A 194 -33.25 -14.18 2.76
N LEU A 195 -32.65 -15.36 2.93
CA LEU A 195 -33.33 -16.54 3.46
C LEU A 195 -33.80 -16.31 4.91
N ILE A 196 -32.92 -15.83 5.80
CA ILE A 196 -33.25 -15.54 7.20
C ILE A 196 -34.40 -14.52 7.27
N LYS A 197 -34.35 -13.45 6.47
CA LYS A 197 -35.43 -12.45 6.39
C LYS A 197 -36.76 -13.06 5.94
N THR A 198 -36.73 -14.06 5.08
CA THR A 198 -37.95 -14.74 4.59
C THR A 198 -38.52 -15.67 5.67
N LEU A 199 -37.67 -16.42 6.38
CA LEU A 199 -38.10 -17.29 7.48
C LEU A 199 -38.74 -16.48 8.62
N GLN A 200 -38.15 -15.35 9.00
CA GLN A 200 -38.70 -14.46 10.03
C GLN A 200 -40.07 -13.86 9.67
N LYS A 201 -40.42 -13.79 8.37
CA LYS A 201 -41.75 -13.35 7.93
C LYS A 201 -42.81 -14.45 8.02
N LEU A 202 -42.39 -15.72 8.01
CA LEU A 202 -43.28 -16.88 8.12
C LEU A 202 -43.61 -17.22 9.59
N GLU A 203 -42.77 -16.78 10.53
CA GLU A 203 -43.02 -16.91 11.98
C GLU A 203 -43.98 -15.83 12.53
N LYS A 204 -44.42 -14.87 11.70
CA LYS A 204 -45.43 -13.87 12.03
C LYS A 204 -46.79 -14.23 11.42
#